data_AF-A0A1Q7DXB7-F1
#
_entry.id   AF-A0A1Q7DXB7-F1
#
_cell.length_a   1.000
_cell.length_b   1.000
_cell.length_c   1.000
_cell.angle_alpha   90.00
_cell.angle_beta   90.00
_cell.angle_gamma   90.00
#
_symmetry.space_group_name_H-M   'P 1'
#
loop_
_entity.id
_entity.type
_entity.pdbx_description
1 polymer ?
#
loop_
_entity_poly.entity_id
_entity_poly.type
_entity_poly.pdbx_seq_one_letter_code
_entity_poly.pdbx_strand_id
1 'polypeptide(L)'
;MERLLQRVPPAYVDGVVAVEVSPKTVPHPARAEVYTLGECIPLEWSGSGADLHSRVVLYHGSFAALARLGDFDWREEAWETLSHELRHHLEWRANQAALEAFDWAAEQNFARHESQPFDPAFYQSGEKLTNGVYKVDDDVFIENDRGVGSGEWLELAWHGRSYRVRVPGGLRAPAFLRLEGLVEPPPGDAVLVLPARPSLFAVWRRRPVAQATVMVERRDA
;
A
#
# COMPACT_ATOMS: atom_id res chain seq x y z
N MET A 1 -8.45 23.49 -0.22
CA MET A 1 -8.16 22.77 -1.47
C MET A 1 -8.60 23.56 -2.70
N GLU A 2 -9.88 23.91 -2.86
CA GLU A 2 -10.42 24.61 -4.04
C GLU A 2 -9.59 25.82 -4.52
N ARG A 3 -9.14 26.68 -3.60
CA ARG A 3 -8.29 27.84 -3.91
C ARG A 3 -6.91 27.49 -4.49
N LEU A 4 -6.35 26.33 -4.13
CA LEU A 4 -5.08 25.85 -4.68
C LEU A 4 -5.28 25.34 -6.11
N LEU A 5 -6.35 24.58 -6.35
CA LEU A 5 -6.67 24.04 -7.67
C LEU A 5 -6.88 25.13 -8.74
N GLN A 6 -7.45 26.28 -8.37
CA GLN A 6 -7.57 27.44 -9.27
C GLN A 6 -6.23 27.96 -9.80
N ARG A 7 -5.11 27.61 -9.17
CA ARG A 7 -3.75 28.02 -9.57
C ARG A 7 -3.05 26.96 -10.43
N VAL A 8 -3.61 25.75 -10.53
CA VAL A 8 -3.04 24.67 -11.33
C VAL A 8 -3.45 24.86 -12.80
N PRO A 9 -2.51 24.88 -13.75
CA PRO A 9 -2.88 25.00 -15.15
C PRO A 9 -3.70 23.79 -15.62
N PRO A 10 -4.75 23.98 -16.45
CA PRO A 10 -5.67 22.90 -16.83
C PRO A 10 -5.02 21.64 -17.41
N ALA A 11 -3.90 21.80 -18.13
CA ALA A 11 -3.18 20.66 -18.72
C ALA A 11 -2.63 19.67 -17.68
N TYR A 12 -2.35 20.10 -16.44
CA TYR A 12 -1.83 19.23 -15.38
C TYR A 12 -2.92 18.42 -14.67
N VAL A 13 -4.19 18.81 -14.83
CA VAL A 13 -5.34 18.09 -14.25
C VAL A 13 -6.14 17.31 -15.32
N ASP A 14 -5.69 17.36 -16.57
CA ASP A 14 -6.29 16.57 -17.66
C ASP A 14 -6.17 15.07 -17.36
N GLY A 15 -7.30 14.38 -17.29
CA GLY A 15 -7.39 12.99 -16.82
C GLY A 15 -7.53 12.82 -15.30
N VAL A 16 -7.42 13.89 -14.50
CA VAL A 16 -7.72 13.82 -13.05
C VAL A 16 -9.23 14.04 -12.87
N VAL A 17 -9.96 12.98 -12.48
CA VAL A 17 -11.43 13.03 -12.37
C VAL A 17 -11.90 13.74 -11.10
N ALA A 18 -11.08 13.70 -10.05
CA ALA A 18 -11.39 14.33 -8.77
C ALA A 18 -10.11 14.64 -7.97
N VAL A 19 -10.17 15.72 -7.21
CA VAL A 19 -9.20 16.03 -6.15
C VAL A 19 -9.95 16.12 -4.83
N GLU A 20 -9.72 15.15 -3.96
CA GLU A 20 -10.49 14.94 -2.73
C GLU A 20 -9.65 15.22 -1.48
N VAL A 21 -10.32 15.57 -0.39
CA VAL A 21 -9.72 15.68 0.93
C VAL A 21 -10.32 14.59 1.81
N SER A 22 -9.49 13.66 2.25
CA SER A 22 -9.88 12.53 3.09
C SER A 22 -9.54 12.81 4.56
N PRO A 23 -10.41 12.48 5.52
CA PRO A 23 -10.09 12.58 6.95
C PRO A 23 -9.15 11.47 7.44
N LYS A 24 -8.85 10.45 6.62
CA LYS A 24 -7.97 9.33 7.00
C LYS A 24 -6.56 9.84 7.37
N THR A 25 -5.89 9.10 8.25
CA THR A 25 -4.46 9.25 8.57
C THR A 25 -3.75 8.03 8.02
N VAL A 26 -2.68 8.25 7.25
CA VAL A 26 -1.97 7.19 6.52
C VAL A 26 -0.51 7.16 6.97
N PRO A 27 -0.16 6.33 7.96
CA PRO A 27 1.20 6.25 8.48
C PRO A 27 2.14 5.51 7.53
N HIS A 28 3.39 5.94 7.44
CA HIS A 28 4.42 5.22 6.69
C HIS A 28 4.79 3.93 7.42
N PRO A 29 4.78 2.76 6.76
CA PRO A 29 4.90 1.46 7.42
C PRO A 29 6.24 1.22 8.12
N ALA A 30 7.34 1.81 7.64
CA ALA A 30 8.67 1.60 8.24
C ALA A 30 9.22 2.76 9.07
N ARG A 31 8.69 3.98 8.92
CA ARG A 31 9.29 5.21 9.48
C ARG A 31 8.30 5.81 10.47
N ALA A 32 8.72 5.93 11.73
CA ALA A 32 7.94 6.67 12.73
C ALA A 32 7.73 8.11 12.26
N GLU A 33 6.59 8.70 12.62
CA GLU A 33 6.31 10.13 12.44
C GLU A 33 6.26 10.61 10.98
N VAL A 34 6.42 9.69 10.01
CA VAL A 34 6.25 9.96 8.58
C VAL A 34 4.87 9.50 8.14
N TYR A 35 4.13 10.37 7.45
CA TYR A 35 2.79 10.08 6.96
C TYR A 35 2.69 10.34 5.46
N THR A 36 1.87 9.54 4.77
CA THR A 36 1.48 9.81 3.39
C THR A 36 0.47 10.96 3.40
N LEU A 37 0.88 12.11 2.87
CA LEU A 37 0.07 13.33 2.84
C LEU A 37 -0.91 13.36 1.68
N GLY A 38 -0.53 12.79 0.54
CA GLY A 38 -1.39 12.67 -0.62
C GLY A 38 -1.09 11.38 -1.38
N GLU A 39 -1.99 11.09 -2.31
CA GLU A 39 -1.87 9.95 -3.21
C GLU A 39 -2.63 10.26 -4.51
N CYS A 40 -1.96 10.09 -5.65
CA CYS A 40 -2.61 9.89 -6.92
C CYS A 40 -3.06 8.43 -7.00
N ILE A 41 -4.30 8.14 -7.40
CA ILE A 41 -4.83 6.79 -7.52
C ILE A 41 -5.25 6.61 -8.97
N PRO A 42 -4.61 5.71 -9.75
CA PRO A 42 -5.05 5.43 -11.12
C PRO A 42 -6.44 4.76 -11.09
N LEU A 43 -7.27 5.07 -12.07
CA LEU A 43 -8.60 4.51 -12.25
C LEU A 43 -8.65 3.80 -13.60
N GLU A 44 -9.23 2.60 -13.62
CA GLU A 44 -9.40 1.80 -14.84
C GLU A 44 -10.25 2.51 -15.91
N TRP A 45 -10.01 2.09 -17.14
CA TRP A 45 -10.38 2.79 -18.37
C TRP A 45 -11.34 1.99 -19.27
N SER A 46 -12.21 2.71 -19.99
CA SER A 46 -13.32 2.15 -20.80
C SER A 46 -13.04 1.91 -22.29
N GLY A 47 -11.78 1.91 -22.75
CA GLY A 47 -11.41 1.25 -24.02
C GLY A 47 -11.15 2.08 -25.29
N SER A 48 -10.69 3.34 -25.23
CA SER A 48 -10.18 4.05 -26.44
C SER A 48 -8.89 4.84 -26.20
N GLY A 49 -7.74 4.26 -26.59
CA GLY A 49 -6.29 4.56 -26.34
C GLY A 49 -5.72 5.70 -25.46
N ALA A 50 -6.46 6.68 -24.95
CA ALA A 50 -5.95 8.01 -24.57
C ALA A 50 -6.23 8.49 -23.13
N ASP A 51 -7.07 7.79 -22.34
CA ASP A 51 -7.70 8.39 -21.16
C ASP A 51 -7.32 7.65 -19.86
N LEU A 52 -6.05 7.74 -19.43
CA LEU A 52 -5.74 7.41 -18.02
C LEU A 52 -6.51 8.38 -17.14
N HIS A 53 -7.38 7.83 -16.32
CA HIS A 53 -8.06 8.56 -15.28
C HIS A 53 -7.35 8.35 -13.96
N SER A 54 -7.30 9.39 -13.14
CA SER A 54 -6.83 9.26 -11.76
C SER A 54 -7.66 10.11 -10.83
N ARG A 55 -7.64 9.75 -9.55
CA ARG A 55 -8.12 10.60 -8.47
C ARG A 55 -6.95 10.99 -7.60
N VAL A 56 -6.84 12.27 -7.28
CA VAL A 56 -5.85 12.73 -6.28
C VAL A 56 -6.55 12.87 -4.94
N VAL A 57 -5.98 12.29 -3.89
CA VAL A 57 -6.48 12.37 -2.52
C VAL A 57 -5.44 13.07 -1.67
N LEU A 58 -5.85 14.02 -0.84
CA LEU A 58 -5.02 14.57 0.25
C LEU A 58 -5.59 14.13 1.59
N TYR A 59 -4.75 13.54 2.43
CA TYR A 59 -5.13 12.97 3.72
C TYR A 59 -5.01 14.01 4.83
N HIS A 60 -6.08 14.77 5.06
CA HIS A 60 -6.14 15.77 6.12
C HIS A 60 -5.74 15.21 7.50
N GLY A 61 -6.07 13.95 7.80
CA GLY A 61 -5.62 13.29 9.03
C GLY A 61 -4.09 13.18 9.13
N SER A 62 -3.42 12.80 8.03
CA SER A 62 -1.96 12.78 7.93
C SER A 62 -1.34 14.17 8.10
N PHE A 63 -1.91 15.19 7.45
CA PHE A 63 -1.49 16.59 7.65
C PHE A 63 -1.61 17.01 9.12
N ALA A 64 -2.74 16.69 9.76
CA ALA A 64 -2.98 17.02 11.16
C ALA A 64 -2.06 16.24 12.13
N ALA A 65 -1.65 15.03 11.77
CA ALA A 65 -0.69 14.24 12.54
C ALA A 65 0.72 14.86 12.44
N LEU A 66 1.14 15.25 11.24
CA LEU A 66 2.43 15.92 11.00
C LEU A 66 2.49 17.30 11.68
N ALA A 67 1.40 18.09 11.60
CA ALA A 67 1.31 19.41 12.23
C ALA A 67 1.38 19.37 13.77
N ARG A 68 1.21 18.21 14.41
CA ARG A 68 1.40 18.06 15.87
C ARG A 68 2.87 17.91 16.26
N LEU A 69 3.75 17.63 15.31
CA LEU A 69 5.17 17.39 15.56
C LEU A 69 5.99 18.69 15.56
N GLY A 70 5.46 19.80 15.02
CA GLY A 70 6.17 21.08 14.98
C GLY A 70 5.44 22.17 14.21
N ASP A 71 6.17 23.22 13.84
CA ASP A 71 5.67 24.30 12.97
C ASP A 71 5.24 23.73 11.61
N PHE A 72 4.07 24.16 11.13
CA PHE A 72 3.46 23.59 9.93
C PHE A 72 2.73 24.65 9.09
N ASP A 73 3.24 24.92 7.88
CA ASP A 73 2.55 25.77 6.91
C ASP A 73 1.58 24.94 6.07
N TRP A 74 0.32 24.92 6.50
CA TRP A 74 -0.76 24.21 5.83
C TRP A 74 -0.92 24.53 4.35
N ARG A 75 -0.62 25.76 3.93
CA ARG A 75 -0.82 26.18 2.54
C ARG A 75 0.33 25.67 1.67
N GLU A 76 1.56 25.83 2.14
CA GLU A 76 2.76 25.38 1.45
C GLU A 76 2.76 23.85 1.31
N GLU A 77 2.57 23.14 2.42
CA GLU A 77 2.56 21.67 2.47
C GLU A 77 1.47 21.07 1.57
N ALA A 78 0.28 21.66 1.56
CA ALA A 78 -0.81 21.21 0.68
C ALA A 78 -0.52 21.50 -0.79
N TRP A 79 0.20 22.58 -1.09
CA TRP A 79 0.59 22.91 -2.46
C TRP A 79 1.69 21.98 -2.97
N GLU A 80 2.71 21.70 -2.14
CA GLU A 80 3.77 20.76 -2.48
C GLU A 80 3.22 19.35 -2.69
N THR A 81 2.38 18.88 -1.77
CA THR A 81 1.71 17.57 -1.88
C THR A 81 0.87 17.48 -3.15
N LEU A 82 -0.03 18.45 -3.40
CA LEU A 82 -0.84 18.45 -4.62
C LEU A 82 0.02 18.45 -5.89
N SER A 83 1.08 19.26 -5.91
CA SER A 83 1.98 19.34 -7.06
C SER A 83 2.73 18.03 -7.29
N HIS A 84 3.08 17.32 -6.21
CA HIS A 84 3.69 15.99 -6.27
C HIS A 84 2.72 14.97 -6.88
N GLU A 85 1.50 14.88 -6.39
CA GLU A 85 0.54 13.89 -6.90
C GLU A 85 0.16 14.15 -8.36
N LEU A 86 0.06 15.41 -8.77
CA LEU A 86 -0.15 15.75 -10.18
C LEU A 86 1.05 15.38 -11.07
N ARG A 87 2.27 15.42 -10.54
CA ARG A 87 3.44 14.90 -11.26
C ARG A 87 3.33 13.38 -11.43
N HIS A 88 2.94 12.65 -10.39
CA HIS A 88 2.73 11.20 -10.50
C HIS A 88 1.66 10.83 -11.53
N HIS A 89 0.56 11.58 -11.58
CA HIS A 89 -0.45 11.43 -12.64
C HIS A 89 0.17 11.52 -14.04
N LEU A 90 0.99 12.54 -14.29
CA LEU A 90 1.67 12.72 -15.58
C LEU A 90 2.68 11.61 -15.88
N GLU A 91 3.41 11.15 -14.85
CA GLU A 91 4.35 10.04 -14.97
C GLU A 91 3.64 8.73 -15.36
N TRP A 92 2.48 8.45 -14.75
CA TRP A 92 1.67 7.30 -15.11
C TRP A 92 1.10 7.39 -16.52
N ARG A 93 0.62 8.57 -16.93
CA ARG A 93 0.19 8.79 -18.33
C ARG A 93 1.30 8.45 -19.33
N ALA A 94 2.56 8.67 -18.94
CA ALA A 94 3.71 8.35 -19.78
C ALA A 94 4.16 6.88 -19.72
N ASN A 95 3.75 6.10 -18.71
CA ASN A 95 4.34 4.80 -18.39
C ASN A 95 3.30 3.65 -18.36
N GLN A 96 2.68 3.37 -19.52
CA GLN A 96 1.60 2.38 -19.69
C GLN A 96 1.92 0.98 -19.11
N ALA A 97 3.15 0.49 -19.24
CA ALA A 97 3.50 -0.85 -18.75
C ALA A 97 3.49 -0.97 -17.22
N ALA A 98 3.80 0.10 -16.49
CA ALA A 98 3.70 0.09 -15.03
C ALA A 98 2.24 0.11 -14.56
N LEU A 99 1.35 0.73 -15.34
CA LEU A 99 -0.08 0.73 -15.07
C LEU A 99 -0.68 -0.67 -15.24
N GLU A 100 -0.36 -1.37 -16.35
CA GLU A 100 -0.82 -2.75 -16.55
C GLU A 100 -0.38 -3.69 -15.41
N ALA A 101 0.84 -3.49 -14.89
CA ALA A 101 1.34 -4.26 -13.75
C ALA A 101 0.60 -3.94 -12.44
N PHE A 102 0.25 -2.67 -12.23
CA PHE A 102 -0.52 -2.22 -11.07
C PHE A 102 -1.96 -2.71 -11.13
N ASP A 103 -2.64 -2.57 -12.27
CA ASP A 103 -4.01 -3.05 -12.49
C ASP A 103 -4.10 -4.56 -12.25
N TRP A 104 -3.13 -5.32 -12.79
CA TRP A 104 -3.03 -6.74 -12.51
C TRP A 104 -2.86 -7.02 -11.01
N ALA A 105 -2.00 -6.27 -10.30
CA ALA A 105 -1.83 -6.44 -8.86
C ALA A 105 -3.13 -6.15 -8.09
N ALA A 106 -3.86 -5.10 -8.46
CA ALA A 106 -5.15 -4.74 -7.86
C ALA A 106 -6.19 -5.84 -8.08
N GLU A 107 -6.30 -6.39 -9.29
CA GLU A 107 -7.19 -7.52 -9.59
C GLU A 107 -6.85 -8.77 -8.75
N GLN A 108 -5.55 -9.10 -8.61
CA GLN A 108 -5.11 -10.19 -7.75
C GLN A 108 -5.41 -9.92 -6.27
N ASN A 109 -5.32 -8.67 -5.81
CA ASN A 109 -5.67 -8.30 -4.44
C ASN A 109 -7.17 -8.42 -4.18
N PHE A 110 -7.99 -8.03 -5.16
CA PHE A 110 -9.44 -8.24 -5.11
C PHE A 110 -9.78 -9.72 -4.99
N ALA A 111 -9.16 -10.58 -5.83
CA ALA A 111 -9.30 -12.02 -5.73
C ALA A 111 -8.89 -12.58 -4.35
N ARG A 112 -7.81 -12.03 -3.75
CA ARG A 112 -7.37 -12.39 -2.38
C ARG A 112 -8.45 -12.11 -1.34
N HIS A 113 -9.07 -10.92 -1.37
CA HIS A 113 -10.15 -10.53 -0.48
C HIS A 113 -11.38 -11.42 -0.64
N GLU A 114 -11.74 -11.78 -1.87
CA GLU A 114 -12.85 -12.68 -2.17
C GLU A 114 -12.53 -14.16 -1.96
N SER A 115 -11.34 -14.48 -1.41
CA SER A 115 -10.87 -15.87 -1.23
C SER A 115 -10.85 -16.69 -2.52
N GLN A 116 -10.73 -16.02 -3.67
CA GLN A 116 -10.52 -16.64 -4.97
C GLN A 116 -9.04 -17.01 -5.17
N PRO A 117 -8.69 -17.86 -6.16
CA PRO A 117 -7.30 -18.11 -6.50
C PRO A 117 -6.60 -16.85 -7.04
N PHE A 118 -5.40 -16.55 -6.53
CA PHE A 118 -4.56 -15.44 -6.97
C PHE A 118 -3.08 -15.86 -7.08
N ASP A 119 -2.26 -15.07 -7.78
CA ASP A 119 -0.82 -15.27 -7.84
C ASP A 119 -0.14 -14.84 -6.53
N PRO A 120 0.58 -15.72 -5.80
CA PRO A 120 1.16 -15.37 -4.51
C PRO A 120 2.27 -14.29 -4.55
N ALA A 121 2.75 -13.89 -5.72
CA ALA A 121 3.75 -12.84 -5.88
C ALA A 121 3.15 -11.49 -6.32
N PHE A 122 1.81 -11.38 -6.45
CA PHE A 122 1.16 -10.22 -7.06
C PHE A 122 1.53 -8.87 -6.43
N TYR A 123 1.67 -8.84 -5.11
CA TYR A 123 1.93 -7.62 -4.34
C TYR A 123 3.25 -6.94 -4.72
N GLN A 124 4.20 -7.69 -5.30
CA GLN A 124 5.48 -7.14 -5.75
C GLN A 124 5.36 -6.25 -6.99
N SER A 125 4.25 -6.37 -7.72
CA SER A 125 3.89 -5.49 -8.85
C SER A 125 3.18 -4.20 -8.40
N GLY A 126 2.89 -4.05 -7.10
CA GLY A 126 2.38 -2.82 -6.51
C GLY A 126 3.44 -1.75 -6.29
N GLU A 127 3.07 -0.70 -5.57
CA GLU A 127 3.99 0.37 -5.19
C GLU A 127 4.99 -0.14 -4.13
N LYS A 128 6.29 0.01 -4.39
CA LYS A 128 7.33 -0.33 -3.41
C LYS A 128 7.58 0.84 -2.46
N LEU A 129 7.02 0.77 -1.26
CA LEU A 129 7.21 1.80 -0.22
C LEU A 129 8.61 1.78 0.38
N THR A 130 9.12 0.58 0.69
CA THR A 130 10.51 0.37 1.12
C THR A 130 10.95 -1.06 0.85
N ASN A 131 12.14 -1.45 1.29
CA ASN A 131 12.63 -2.81 1.04
C ASN A 131 11.76 -3.84 1.78
N GLY A 132 11.17 -4.78 1.03
CA GLY A 132 10.26 -5.79 1.56
C GLY A 132 8.89 -5.27 1.99
N VAL A 133 8.53 -4.02 1.65
CA VAL A 133 7.20 -3.46 1.95
C VAL A 133 6.59 -2.87 0.69
N TYR A 134 5.43 -3.39 0.33
CA TYR A 134 4.71 -3.07 -0.90
C TYR A 134 3.28 -2.63 -0.58
N LYS A 135 2.68 -1.86 -1.46
CA LYS A 135 1.31 -1.39 -1.36
C LYS A 135 0.54 -1.73 -2.63
N VAL A 136 -0.65 -2.28 -2.47
CA VAL A 136 -1.62 -2.46 -3.55
C VAL A 136 -2.95 -1.94 -3.03
N ASP A 137 -3.51 -0.93 -3.69
CA ASP A 137 -4.63 -0.15 -3.17
C ASP A 137 -4.36 0.34 -1.74
N ASP A 138 -5.32 0.20 -0.83
CA ASP A 138 -5.21 0.60 0.57
C ASP A 138 -4.45 -0.45 1.43
N ASP A 139 -4.07 -1.61 0.88
CA ASP A 139 -3.42 -2.71 1.60
C ASP A 139 -1.89 -2.61 1.55
N VAL A 140 -1.25 -2.95 2.67
CA VAL A 140 0.21 -2.94 2.82
C VAL A 140 0.73 -4.35 3.09
N PHE A 141 1.64 -4.82 2.24
CA PHE A 141 2.26 -6.13 2.30
C PHE A 141 3.68 -6.03 2.84
N ILE A 142 3.96 -6.76 3.92
CA ILE A 142 5.26 -6.82 4.59
C ILE A 142 5.83 -8.21 4.34
N GLU A 143 6.83 -8.31 3.47
CA GLU A 143 7.49 -9.55 3.13
C GLU A 143 8.48 -9.95 4.23
N ASN A 144 8.41 -11.21 4.68
CA ASN A 144 9.38 -11.78 5.59
C ASN A 144 10.09 -12.99 4.95
N ASP A 145 11.37 -12.81 4.66
CA ASP A 145 12.24 -13.79 4.04
C ASP A 145 12.65 -14.94 5.00
N ARG A 146 12.46 -14.75 6.31
CA ARG A 146 12.63 -15.80 7.32
C ARG A 146 11.48 -16.79 7.18
N GLY A 147 11.71 -17.82 6.36
CA GLY A 147 10.67 -18.80 6.01
C GLY A 147 9.95 -19.44 7.21
N VAL A 148 8.81 -20.06 6.94
CA VAL A 148 7.82 -20.50 7.94
C VAL A 148 8.37 -21.51 8.96
N GLY A 149 8.71 -21.06 10.16
CA GLY A 149 8.84 -21.89 11.35
C GLY A 149 7.51 -21.95 12.11
N SER A 150 6.96 -23.15 12.28
CA SER A 150 5.69 -23.35 13.01
C SER A 150 5.84 -22.98 14.49
N GLY A 151 5.00 -22.09 15.00
CA GLY A 151 5.03 -21.68 16.42
C GLY A 151 6.15 -20.70 16.77
N GLU A 152 6.91 -20.25 15.77
CA GLU A 152 7.91 -19.21 15.96
C GLU A 152 7.24 -17.83 16.03
N TRP A 153 7.81 -16.98 16.86
CA TRP A 153 7.52 -15.56 16.86
C TRP A 153 8.27 -14.91 15.71
N LEU A 154 7.54 -14.30 14.79
CA LEU A 154 8.11 -13.45 13.78
C LEU A 154 8.08 -12.01 14.26
N GLU A 155 9.19 -11.32 14.08
CA GLU A 155 9.30 -9.89 14.36
C GLU A 155 9.01 -9.11 13.09
N LEU A 156 8.29 -8.01 13.24
CA LEU A 156 8.06 -7.04 12.18
C LEU A 156 8.13 -5.62 12.74
N ALA A 157 8.39 -4.65 11.87
CA ALA A 157 8.33 -3.24 12.19
C ALA A 157 7.08 -2.62 11.55
N TRP A 158 6.38 -1.79 12.30
CA TRP A 158 5.26 -0.99 11.80
C TRP A 158 5.31 0.42 12.37
N HIS A 159 5.35 1.42 11.50
CA HIS A 159 5.39 2.84 11.81
C HIS A 159 6.41 3.18 12.92
N GLY A 160 7.63 2.63 12.77
CA GLY A 160 8.75 2.78 13.71
C GLY A 160 8.58 2.07 15.06
N ARG A 161 7.56 1.22 15.22
CA ARG A 161 7.35 0.37 16.39
C ARG A 161 7.64 -1.08 16.06
N SER A 162 8.17 -1.84 17.02
CA SER A 162 8.43 -3.26 16.86
C SER A 162 7.25 -4.09 17.36
N TYR A 163 6.82 -5.04 16.54
CA TYR A 163 5.78 -6.00 16.85
C TYR A 163 6.31 -7.42 16.69
N ARG A 164 5.67 -8.35 17.38
CA ARG A 164 5.83 -9.79 17.17
C ARG A 164 4.50 -10.44 16.88
N VAL A 165 4.52 -11.48 16.08
CA VAL A 165 3.34 -12.26 15.72
C VAL A 165 3.66 -13.74 15.78
N ARG A 166 2.73 -14.53 16.33
CA ARG A 166 2.89 -15.98 16.38
C ARG A 166 2.29 -16.61 15.13
N VAL A 167 3.10 -17.29 14.33
CA VAL A 167 2.60 -17.98 13.13
C VAL A 167 1.74 -19.17 13.56
N PRO A 168 0.49 -19.29 13.06
CA PRO A 168 -0.36 -20.45 13.33
C PRO A 168 0.34 -21.76 12.95
N GLY A 169 0.24 -22.77 13.81
CA GLY A 169 0.81 -24.08 13.54
C GLY A 169 0.18 -24.74 12.31
N GLY A 170 1.00 -25.44 11.52
CA GLY A 170 0.55 -26.16 10.32
C GLY A 170 0.37 -25.30 9.07
N LEU A 171 0.63 -23.99 9.16
CA LEU A 171 0.57 -23.07 8.03
C LEU A 171 1.76 -23.31 7.09
N ARG A 172 1.51 -23.27 5.77
CA ARG A 172 2.53 -23.54 4.74
C ARG A 172 2.65 -22.34 3.82
N ALA A 173 3.89 -21.98 3.47
CA ALA A 173 4.13 -20.97 2.44
C ALA A 173 3.71 -21.47 1.04
N PRO A 174 3.24 -20.56 0.16
CA PRO A 174 3.08 -19.13 0.40
C PRO A 174 1.88 -18.81 1.30
N ALA A 175 2.03 -17.82 2.17
CA ALA A 175 1.03 -17.48 3.17
C ALA A 175 0.90 -15.97 3.40
N PHE A 176 -0.34 -15.53 3.62
CA PHE A 176 -0.72 -14.13 3.82
C PHE A 176 -1.43 -14.03 5.17
N LEU A 177 -0.80 -13.33 6.12
CA LEU A 177 -1.30 -13.19 7.48
C LEU A 177 -1.76 -11.76 7.71
N ARG A 178 -3.08 -11.54 7.80
CA ARG A 178 -3.67 -10.25 8.13
C ARG A 178 -3.35 -9.91 9.59
N LEU A 179 -2.78 -8.73 9.82
CA LEU A 179 -2.32 -8.27 11.12
C LEU A 179 -3.39 -7.44 11.82
N GLU A 180 -3.79 -7.84 13.01
CA GLU A 180 -4.70 -7.09 13.88
C GLU A 180 -4.00 -6.61 15.14
N GLY A 181 -4.35 -5.41 15.62
CA GLY A 181 -3.75 -4.81 16.84
C GLY A 181 -2.59 -3.84 16.58
N LEU A 182 -2.33 -3.46 15.31
CA LEU A 182 -1.38 -2.39 15.00
C LEU A 182 -1.88 -1.06 15.54
N VAL A 183 -0.96 -0.27 16.09
CA VAL A 183 -1.24 1.13 16.44
C VAL A 183 -1.10 1.94 15.16
N GLU A 184 -2.16 2.64 14.78
CA GLU A 184 -2.27 3.35 13.50
C GLU A 184 -2.10 2.38 12.31
N PRO A 185 -3.07 1.47 12.08
CA PRO A 185 -3.04 0.57 10.93
C PRO A 185 -3.16 1.34 9.60
N PRO A 186 -2.81 0.73 8.46
CA PRO A 186 -3.09 1.35 7.16
C PRO A 186 -4.61 1.48 6.94
N PRO A 187 -5.05 2.25 5.93
CA PRO A 187 -6.47 2.33 5.56
C PRO A 187 -7.11 0.99 5.22
N GLY A 188 -6.36 0.07 4.61
CA GLY A 188 -6.76 -1.30 4.30
C GLY A 188 -6.13 -2.30 5.26
N ASP A 189 -5.75 -3.46 4.76
CA ASP A 189 -5.12 -4.51 5.54
C ASP A 189 -3.60 -4.34 5.60
N ALA A 190 -3.02 -4.48 6.80
CA ALA A 190 -1.60 -4.81 6.94
C ALA A 190 -1.44 -6.33 6.87
N VAL A 191 -0.65 -6.82 5.92
CA VAL A 191 -0.51 -8.24 5.62
C VAL A 191 0.96 -8.66 5.71
N LEU A 192 1.28 -9.58 6.61
CA LEU A 192 2.58 -10.24 6.64
C LEU A 192 2.59 -11.37 5.60
N VAL A 193 3.50 -11.28 4.63
CA VAL A 193 3.67 -12.28 3.56
C VAL A 193 4.84 -13.19 3.89
N LEU A 194 4.56 -14.50 3.89
CA LEU A 194 5.57 -15.56 4.00
C LEU A 194 5.71 -16.21 2.63
N PRO A 195 6.68 -15.79 1.80
CA PRO A 195 6.84 -16.27 0.44
C PRO A 195 7.26 -17.75 0.41
N ALA A 196 6.93 -18.43 -0.68
CA ALA A 196 7.40 -19.78 -0.91
C ALA A 196 8.93 -19.80 -1.08
N ARG A 197 9.63 -20.73 -0.42
CA ARG A 197 11.06 -20.91 -0.67
C ARG A 197 11.26 -21.38 -2.12
N PRO A 198 12.22 -20.79 -2.86
CA PRO A 198 12.54 -21.25 -4.21
C PRO A 198 12.99 -22.71 -4.13
N SER A 199 12.30 -23.58 -4.89
CA SER A 199 12.64 -25.00 -5.01
C SER A 199 12.68 -25.35 -6.48
N LEU A 200 13.74 -26.06 -6.89
CA LEU A 200 13.95 -26.52 -8.26
C LEU A 200 12.82 -27.44 -8.79
N PHE A 201 11.94 -27.92 -7.90
CA PHE A 201 10.78 -28.77 -8.22
C PHE A 201 9.41 -28.06 -8.08
N ALA A 202 9.38 -26.75 -7.83
CA ALA A 202 8.15 -26.00 -7.58
C ALA A 202 7.25 -25.83 -8.82
N VAL A 203 7.80 -26.04 -10.02
CA VAL A 203 7.14 -25.79 -11.32
C VAL A 203 5.89 -26.67 -11.55
N TRP A 204 5.69 -27.73 -10.78
CA TRP A 204 4.65 -28.74 -11.05
C TRP A 204 3.40 -28.70 -10.16
N ARG A 205 3.30 -27.80 -9.18
CA ARG A 205 2.10 -27.70 -8.31
C ARG A 205 1.79 -26.26 -7.92
N ARG A 206 0.68 -25.70 -8.43
CA ARG A 206 0.01 -24.54 -7.81
C ARG A 206 -0.48 -24.99 -6.44
N ARG A 207 0.20 -24.54 -5.38
CA ARG A 207 -0.22 -24.81 -4.00
C ARG A 207 -1.25 -23.77 -3.60
N PRO A 208 -2.30 -24.15 -2.86
CA PRO A 208 -3.23 -23.16 -2.31
C PRO A 208 -2.47 -22.20 -1.40
N VAL A 209 -2.76 -20.90 -1.54
CA VAL A 209 -2.22 -19.85 -0.68
C VAL A 209 -2.94 -19.90 0.65
N ALA A 210 -2.20 -20.00 1.75
CA ALA A 210 -2.80 -19.97 3.08
C ALA A 210 -3.11 -18.52 3.48
N GLN A 211 -4.33 -18.25 3.93
CA GLN A 211 -4.72 -16.97 4.52
C GLN A 211 -5.14 -17.17 5.97
N ALA A 212 -4.72 -16.28 6.87
CA ALA A 212 -5.16 -16.28 8.26
C ALA A 212 -5.12 -14.86 8.84
N THR A 213 -5.91 -14.62 9.88
CA THR A 213 -5.82 -13.39 10.68
C THR A 213 -5.09 -13.69 11.98
N VAL A 214 -4.18 -12.81 12.36
CA VAL A 214 -3.30 -12.98 13.52
C VAL A 214 -3.19 -11.68 14.32
N MET A 215 -3.21 -11.81 15.64
CA MET A 215 -2.99 -10.68 16.55
C MET A 215 -1.50 -10.39 16.66
N VAL A 216 -1.13 -9.12 16.50
CA VAL A 216 0.22 -8.65 16.80
C VAL A 216 0.34 -8.24 18.27
N GLU A 217 1.50 -8.50 18.84
CA GLU A 217 1.88 -8.02 20.17
C GLU A 217 2.96 -6.97 20.02
N ARG A 218 2.79 -5.82 20.69
CA ARG A 218 3.84 -4.83 20.75
C ARG A 218 5.00 -5.40 21.54
N ARG A 219 6.20 -5.31 20.97
CA ARG A 219 7.43 -5.57 21.71
C ARG A 219 7.77 -4.27 22.43
N ASP A 220 7.34 -4.14 23.68
CA ASP A 220 7.82 -3.05 24.52
C ASP A 220 9.36 -3.14 24.59
N ALA A 221 10.00 -2.00 24.39
CA ALA A 221 11.46 -1.84 24.50
C ALA A 221 11.89 -1.83 25.97
#